data_AF-A0A813M672-F1
#
_entry.id   AF-A0A813M672-F1
#
_cell.length_a   1.000
_cell.length_b   1.000
_cell.length_c   1.000
_cell.angle_alpha   90.00
_cell.angle_beta   90.00
_cell.angle_gamma   90.00
#
_symmetry.space_group_name_H-M   'P 1'
#
loop_
_entity.id
_entity.type
_entity.pdbx_description
1 polymer ?
#
loop_
_entity_poly.entity_id
_entity_poly.type
_entity_poly.pdbx_seq_one_letter_code
_entity_poly.pdbx_strand_id
1 'polypeptide(L)'
;MFIARTTYTLRIFYAGDINRELYGFYMNHYIDSSGDKNMFMTSGMEPTSARSVLPCIDEPARKAIFKMSVVHDPLYTPWSNGEIERRETLSDGRIISYFTPTLQMSTFLLALIVAPTADFACLPDRIVGSKNTKSRVCGRTNILSQLTYADEVAYKTLEFFNTYFNIDYPLPKIEHFDVINFPGEAMENYGLLIYDDLGIFFDEKIVSSSIKQYITTLVVHEIAHQWMGNLVTPAWWNEL
;
A
#
# COMPACT_ATOMS: atom_id res chain seq x y z
N MET A 1 32.43 -18.77 10.93
CA MET A 1 32.05 -18.23 12.26
C MET A 1 31.74 -16.75 12.06
N PHE A 2 30.55 -16.28 12.44
CA PHE A 2 30.22 -14.85 12.39
C PHE A 2 30.89 -14.13 13.56
N ILE A 3 31.46 -12.95 13.32
CA ILE A 3 32.12 -12.12 14.32
C ILE A 3 31.09 -11.14 14.87
N ALA A 4 31.01 -11.05 16.20
CA ALA A 4 30.12 -10.10 16.87
C ALA A 4 30.37 -8.66 16.40
N ARG A 5 29.29 -7.87 16.27
CA ARG A 5 29.34 -6.46 15.85
C ARG A 5 29.94 -6.20 14.45
N THR A 6 29.96 -7.22 13.59
CA THR A 6 30.35 -7.09 12.19
C THR A 6 29.10 -7.11 11.32
N THR A 7 29.02 -6.23 10.32
CA THR A 7 27.93 -6.23 9.34
C THR A 7 28.19 -7.27 8.27
N TYR A 8 27.20 -8.11 8.00
CA TYR A 8 27.23 -9.11 6.94
C TYR A 8 26.09 -8.85 5.96
N THR A 9 26.32 -9.15 4.68
CA THR A 9 25.28 -9.09 3.64
C THR A 9 24.92 -10.51 3.23
N LEU A 10 23.68 -10.90 3.49
CA LEU A 10 23.10 -12.14 2.99
C LEU A 10 22.42 -11.86 1.65
N ARG A 11 22.79 -12.60 0.61
CA ARG A 11 22.15 -12.53 -0.71
C ARG A 11 21.47 -13.86 -0.99
N ILE A 12 20.17 -13.81 -1.22
CA ILE A 12 19.35 -14.99 -1.52
C ILE A 12 18.67 -14.75 -2.86
N PHE A 13 18.82 -15.70 -3.77
CA PHE A 13 18.04 -15.78 -5.00
C PHE A 13 16.96 -16.83 -4.78
N TYR A 14 15.71 -16.47 -5.03
CA TYR A 14 14.56 -17.34 -4.82
C TYR A 14 13.53 -17.10 -5.92
N ALA A 15 12.61 -18.05 -6.06
CA ALA A 15 11.46 -17.96 -6.93
C ALA A 15 10.25 -18.57 -6.20
N GLY A 16 9.06 -18.17 -6.61
CA GLY A 16 7.80 -18.68 -6.09
C GLY A 16 6.67 -18.32 -7.04
N ASP A 17 5.58 -19.05 -6.94
CA ASP A 17 4.36 -18.75 -7.69
C ASP A 17 3.60 -17.61 -7.00
N ILE A 18 2.94 -16.77 -7.80
CA ILE A 18 2.03 -15.75 -7.26
C ILE A 18 0.83 -16.48 -6.66
N ASN A 19 0.48 -16.11 -5.44
CA ASN A 19 -0.55 -16.80 -4.69
C ASN A 19 -1.94 -16.61 -5.33
N ARG A 20 -2.80 -17.62 -5.16
CA ARG A 20 -4.22 -17.59 -5.56
C ARG A 20 -5.14 -17.31 -4.37
N GLU A 21 -4.62 -17.46 -3.16
CA GLU A 21 -5.29 -17.10 -1.92
C GLU A 21 -4.92 -15.68 -1.49
N LEU A 22 -5.77 -15.05 -0.69
CA LEU A 22 -5.69 -13.65 -0.31
C LEU A 22 -4.62 -13.40 0.78
N TYR A 23 -3.36 -13.78 0.54
CA TYR A 23 -2.24 -13.49 1.44
C TYR A 23 -0.90 -13.46 0.70
N GLY A 24 0.09 -12.80 1.30
CA GLY A 24 1.43 -12.66 0.72
C GLY A 24 1.40 -11.73 -0.47
N PHE A 25 1.78 -12.21 -1.64
CA PHE A 25 1.63 -11.52 -2.92
C PHE A 25 0.76 -12.37 -3.82
N TYR A 26 -0.43 -11.87 -4.16
CA TYR A 26 -1.51 -12.69 -4.70
C TYR A 26 -2.21 -12.04 -5.89
N MET A 27 -2.85 -12.88 -6.70
CA MET A 27 -3.63 -12.47 -7.85
C MET A 27 -5.03 -12.05 -7.44
N ASN A 28 -5.46 -10.93 -8.00
CA ASN A 28 -6.77 -10.36 -7.80
C ASN A 28 -7.49 -10.20 -9.15
N HIS A 29 -8.81 -10.32 -9.16
CA HIS A 29 -9.61 -10.34 -10.39
C HIS A 29 -10.62 -9.19 -10.40
N TYR A 30 -10.77 -8.56 -11.57
CA TYR A 30 -11.74 -7.48 -11.79
C TYR A 30 -12.37 -7.61 -13.17
N ILE A 31 -13.47 -6.87 -13.35
CA ILE A 31 -14.08 -6.65 -14.66
C ILE A 31 -13.62 -5.27 -15.15
N ASP A 32 -13.01 -5.23 -16.32
CA ASP A 32 -12.53 -3.98 -16.93
C ASP A 32 -13.68 -3.15 -17.52
N SER A 33 -13.33 -2.04 -18.16
CA SER A 33 -14.29 -1.15 -18.82
C SER A 33 -14.96 -1.76 -20.06
N SER A 34 -14.37 -2.81 -20.65
CA SER A 34 -14.92 -3.56 -21.79
C SER A 34 -15.87 -4.68 -21.35
N GLY A 35 -15.92 -4.99 -20.06
CA GLY A 35 -16.68 -6.11 -19.51
C GLY A 35 -15.91 -7.42 -19.43
N ASP A 36 -14.61 -7.40 -19.72
CA ASP A 36 -13.74 -8.58 -19.73
C ASP A 36 -13.13 -8.81 -18.35
N LYS A 37 -12.98 -10.09 -17.99
CA LYS A 37 -12.33 -10.50 -16.74
C LYS A 37 -10.83 -10.35 -16.87
N ASN A 38 -10.26 -9.45 -16.09
CA ASN A 38 -8.83 -9.20 -16.00
C ASN A 38 -8.29 -9.49 -14.60
N MET A 39 -6.99 -9.26 -14.42
CA MET A 39 -6.30 -9.49 -13.16
C MET A 39 -5.20 -8.45 -12.91
N PHE A 40 -4.92 -8.26 -11.64
CA PHE A 40 -3.77 -7.52 -11.14
C PHE A 40 -3.19 -8.27 -9.94
N MET A 41 -2.08 -7.79 -9.39
CA MET A 41 -1.48 -8.37 -8.20
C MET A 41 -1.44 -7.35 -7.08
N THR A 42 -1.69 -7.80 -5.87
CA THR A 42 -1.60 -6.99 -4.65
C THR A 42 -0.99 -7.82 -3.52
N SER A 43 -0.58 -7.16 -2.45
CA SER A 43 0.02 -7.80 -1.28
C SER A 43 -0.86 -7.67 -0.04
N GLY A 44 -0.88 -8.72 0.79
CA GLY A 44 -1.44 -8.72 2.13
C GLY A 44 -0.52 -9.48 3.06
N MET A 45 0.34 -8.76 3.80
CA MET A 45 1.47 -9.36 4.51
C MET A 45 1.27 -9.52 6.01
N GLU A 46 0.33 -8.81 6.62
CA GLU A 46 0.00 -8.98 8.04
C GLU A 46 -0.76 -10.30 8.27
N PRO A 47 -0.52 -11.00 9.40
CA PRO A 47 0.53 -10.75 10.40
C PRO A 47 1.89 -11.34 10.02
N THR A 48 1.92 -12.45 9.27
CA THR A 48 3.14 -13.25 9.09
C THR A 48 3.32 -13.75 7.66
N SER A 49 2.73 -13.05 6.70
CA SER A 49 2.71 -13.45 5.29
C SER A 49 3.85 -12.81 4.48
N ALA A 50 4.61 -11.86 5.03
CA ALA A 50 5.78 -11.30 4.33
C ALA A 50 6.81 -12.37 3.99
N ARG A 51 6.98 -13.38 4.86
CA ARG A 51 7.86 -14.55 4.62
C ARG A 51 7.49 -15.39 3.40
N SER A 52 6.25 -15.29 2.90
CA SER A 52 5.82 -15.97 1.67
C SER A 52 6.22 -15.21 0.40
N VAL A 53 6.58 -13.93 0.54
CA VAL A 53 6.96 -13.04 -0.56
C VAL A 53 8.46 -12.84 -0.63
N LEU A 54 9.14 -12.73 0.52
CA LEU A 54 10.59 -12.61 0.60
C LEU A 54 11.17 -13.36 1.81
N PRO A 55 12.37 -13.95 1.70
CA PRO A 55 13.10 -14.44 2.86
C PRO A 55 13.48 -13.29 3.79
N CYS A 56 12.86 -13.23 4.98
CA CYS A 56 13.09 -12.17 5.96
C CYS A 56 12.94 -12.66 7.40
N ILE A 57 13.38 -11.84 8.37
CA ILE A 57 13.04 -12.03 9.78
C ILE A 57 11.67 -11.38 10.01
N ASP A 58 10.63 -12.20 9.90
CA ASP A 58 9.24 -11.75 9.80
C ASP A 58 8.59 -11.61 11.18
N GLU A 59 9.08 -10.65 11.96
CA GLU A 59 8.65 -10.30 13.31
C GLU A 59 8.50 -8.78 13.41
N PRO A 60 7.46 -8.25 14.09
CA PRO A 60 7.17 -6.81 14.09
C PRO A 60 8.31 -5.97 14.68
N ALA A 61 8.99 -6.44 15.74
CA ALA A 61 10.12 -5.73 16.33
C ALA A 61 11.37 -5.63 15.41
N ARG A 62 11.44 -6.41 14.32
CA ARG A 62 12.61 -6.51 13.44
C ARG A 62 12.54 -5.52 12.29
N LYS A 63 12.38 -4.23 12.63
CA LYS A 63 12.25 -3.16 11.63
C LYS A 63 13.50 -2.99 10.78
N ALA A 64 13.31 -2.75 9.49
CA ALA A 64 14.38 -2.50 8.51
C ALA A 64 13.98 -1.41 7.51
N ILE A 65 14.96 -0.90 6.77
CA ILE A 65 14.74 -0.06 5.59
C ILE A 65 14.66 -0.96 4.36
N PHE A 66 13.58 -0.86 3.60
CA PHE A 66 13.38 -1.63 2.38
C PHE A 66 13.74 -0.77 1.18
N LYS A 67 14.59 -1.33 0.30
CA LYS A 67 14.92 -0.75 -1.01
C LYS A 67 14.42 -1.71 -2.06
N MET A 68 13.32 -1.35 -2.73
CA MET A 68 12.64 -2.23 -3.67
C MET A 68 12.81 -1.75 -5.11
N SER A 69 13.00 -2.70 -6.01
CA SER A 69 12.80 -2.52 -7.43
C SER A 69 11.92 -3.63 -7.97
N VAL A 70 11.11 -3.31 -8.98
CA VAL A 70 10.14 -4.24 -9.57
C VAL A 70 10.36 -4.26 -11.07
N VAL A 71 10.58 -5.45 -11.62
CA VAL A 71 10.59 -5.69 -13.07
C VAL A 71 9.17 -6.04 -13.49
N HIS A 72 8.61 -5.32 -14.46
CA HIS A 72 7.23 -5.49 -14.91
C HIS A 72 7.10 -5.22 -16.42
N ASP A 73 5.98 -5.66 -17.00
CA ASP A 73 5.60 -5.33 -18.36
C ASP A 73 5.25 -3.83 -18.48
N PRO A 74 5.58 -3.15 -19.60
CA PRO A 74 5.26 -1.72 -19.80
C PRO A 74 3.77 -1.36 -19.66
N LEU A 75 2.87 -2.32 -19.88
CA LEU A 75 1.42 -2.13 -19.76
C LEU A 75 0.93 -2.16 -18.31
N TYR A 76 1.82 -2.44 -17.36
CA TYR A 76 1.52 -2.47 -15.93
C TYR A 76 2.26 -1.37 -15.19
N THR A 77 1.65 -0.85 -14.14
CA THR A 77 2.26 0.09 -13.22
C THR A 77 2.42 -0.59 -11.86
N PRO A 78 3.62 -0.50 -11.22
CA PRO A 78 3.79 -0.92 -9.84
C PRO A 78 3.57 0.25 -8.88
N TRP A 79 2.95 -0.02 -7.73
CA TRP A 79 2.84 0.88 -6.57
C TRP A 79 3.41 0.19 -5.34
N SER A 80 4.07 0.95 -4.47
CA SER A 80 4.62 0.46 -3.21
C SER A 80 4.68 1.59 -2.18
N ASN A 81 5.26 1.33 -1.00
CA ASN A 81 5.46 2.27 0.08
C ASN A 81 6.18 3.57 -0.35
N GLY A 82 7.20 3.45 -1.21
CA GLY A 82 7.97 4.59 -1.74
C GLY A 82 7.41 5.20 -3.03
N GLU A 83 7.93 6.36 -3.43
CA GLU A 83 7.72 6.92 -4.78
C GLU A 83 8.63 6.21 -5.78
N ILE A 84 8.24 6.15 -7.06
CA ILE A 84 9.16 5.70 -8.11
C ILE A 84 10.21 6.80 -8.35
N GLU A 85 11.46 6.51 -8.01
CA GLU A 85 12.60 7.41 -8.17
C GLU A 85 13.08 7.44 -9.63
N ARG A 86 13.15 6.26 -10.26
CA ARG A 86 13.60 6.11 -11.65
C ARG A 86 13.07 4.83 -12.29
N ARG A 87 13.04 4.83 -13.63
CA ARG A 87 12.71 3.66 -14.46
C ARG A 87 13.81 3.43 -15.49
N GLU A 88 14.07 2.16 -15.80
CA GLU A 88 14.98 1.77 -16.88
C GLU A 88 14.27 0.73 -17.76
N THR A 89 14.45 0.81 -19.08
CA THR A 89 13.99 -0.23 -20.01
C THR A 89 15.08 -1.28 -20.16
N LEU A 90 14.72 -2.54 -19.93
CA LEU A 90 15.61 -3.69 -20.08
C LEU A 90 15.73 -4.09 -21.55
N SER A 91 16.75 -4.89 -21.87
CA SER A 91 17.02 -5.34 -23.25
C SER A 91 15.90 -6.20 -23.85
N ASP A 92 15.05 -6.80 -23.02
CA ASP A 92 13.89 -7.60 -23.43
C ASP A 92 12.58 -6.79 -23.50
N GLY A 93 12.66 -5.46 -23.34
CA GLY A 93 11.51 -4.55 -23.42
C GLY A 93 10.74 -4.37 -22.12
N ARG A 94 11.03 -5.15 -21.06
CA ARG A 94 10.44 -4.93 -19.73
C ARG A 94 10.99 -3.67 -19.08
N ILE A 95 10.26 -3.15 -18.09
CA ILE A 95 10.67 -1.99 -17.30
C ILE A 95 11.09 -2.46 -15.92
N ILE A 96 12.19 -1.90 -15.40
CA ILE A 96 12.50 -1.94 -13.97
C ILE A 96 12.19 -0.57 -13.34
N SER A 97 11.28 -0.57 -12.38
CA SER A 97 10.94 0.61 -11.56
C SER A 97 11.66 0.53 -10.22
N TYR A 98 12.44 1.55 -9.87
CA TYR A 98 13.13 1.66 -8.59
C TYR A 98 12.37 2.60 -7.67
N PHE A 99 12.03 2.13 -6.47
CA PHE A 99 11.33 2.92 -5.46
C PHE A 99 12.31 3.60 -4.52
N THR A 100 11.93 4.77 -4.00
CA THR A 100 12.65 5.43 -2.91
C THR A 100 12.69 4.51 -1.69
N PRO A 101 13.79 4.50 -0.90
CA PRO A 101 13.88 3.68 0.31
C PRO A 101 12.78 4.03 1.31
N THR A 102 12.24 3.01 1.99
CA THR A 102 11.26 3.22 3.06
C THR A 102 11.92 3.86 4.29
N LEU A 103 11.10 4.34 5.23
CA LEU A 103 11.56 4.50 6.62
C LEU A 103 11.83 3.13 7.24
N GLN A 104 12.45 3.13 8.41
CA GLN A 104 12.61 1.90 9.20
C GLN A 104 11.22 1.44 9.67
N MET A 105 10.75 0.31 9.12
CA MET A 105 9.41 -0.24 9.36
C MET A 105 9.45 -1.77 9.45
N SER A 106 8.37 -2.36 9.96
CA SER A 106 8.21 -3.82 10.11
C SER A 106 7.87 -4.49 8.77
N THR A 107 8.15 -5.79 8.64
CA THR A 107 7.98 -6.54 7.38
C THR A 107 6.54 -6.59 6.89
N PHE A 108 5.57 -6.69 7.81
CA PHE A 108 4.14 -6.77 7.48
C PHE A 108 3.58 -5.50 6.81
N LEU A 109 4.29 -4.36 6.93
CA LEU A 109 3.93 -3.09 6.31
C LEU A 109 4.44 -2.92 4.88
N LEU A 110 5.29 -3.84 4.39
CA LEU A 110 5.72 -3.82 3.00
C LEU A 110 4.53 -4.09 2.09
N ALA A 111 4.36 -3.25 1.07
CA ALA A 111 3.27 -3.39 0.11
C ALA A 111 3.75 -3.30 -1.34
N LEU A 112 3.09 -4.06 -2.20
CA LEU A 112 3.28 -4.05 -3.64
C LEU A 112 1.95 -4.31 -4.35
N ILE A 113 1.56 -3.38 -5.21
CA ILE A 113 0.48 -3.55 -6.18
C ILE A 113 1.09 -3.48 -7.58
N VAL A 114 0.70 -4.36 -8.49
CA VAL A 114 1.07 -4.30 -9.91
C VAL A 114 -0.19 -4.47 -10.73
N ALA A 115 -0.65 -3.41 -11.38
CA ALA A 115 -1.93 -3.40 -12.08
C ALA A 115 -1.84 -2.77 -13.48
N PRO A 116 -2.75 -3.14 -14.42
CA PRO A 116 -2.75 -2.58 -15.76
C PRO A 116 -2.91 -1.06 -15.77
N THR A 117 -2.02 -0.36 -16.47
CA THR A 117 -1.96 1.11 -16.55
C THR A 117 -3.22 1.70 -17.20
N ALA A 118 -3.90 0.95 -18.06
CA ALA A 118 -5.12 1.40 -18.73
C ALA A 118 -6.34 1.41 -17.79
N ASP A 119 -6.35 0.55 -16.77
CA ASP A 119 -7.52 0.31 -15.95
C ASP A 119 -7.42 0.93 -14.55
N PHE A 120 -6.22 1.35 -14.13
CA PHE A 120 -5.99 1.92 -12.81
C PHE A 120 -5.36 3.31 -12.90
N ALA A 121 -5.85 4.23 -12.09
CA ALA A 121 -5.34 5.59 -11.99
C ALA A 121 -5.55 6.15 -10.58
N CYS A 122 -5.04 7.36 -10.34
CA CYS A 122 -5.19 8.07 -9.08
C CYS A 122 -5.91 9.41 -9.31
N LEU A 123 -6.65 9.85 -8.30
CA LEU A 123 -7.11 11.22 -8.19
C LEU A 123 -5.92 12.18 -8.06
N PRO A 124 -6.10 13.48 -8.36
CA PRO A 124 -5.04 14.47 -8.25
C PRO A 124 -4.45 14.58 -6.84
N ASP A 125 -3.14 14.78 -6.76
CA ASP A 125 -2.44 14.93 -5.47
C ASP A 125 -2.99 16.12 -4.66
N ARG A 126 -3.20 15.89 -3.37
CA ARG A 126 -3.49 16.92 -2.37
C ARG A 126 -2.30 17.06 -1.43
N ILE A 127 -1.83 18.29 -1.24
CA ILE A 127 -0.63 18.56 -0.45
C ILE A 127 -1.00 18.81 1.01
N VAL A 128 -0.39 18.07 1.94
CA VAL A 128 -0.72 18.09 3.37
C VAL A 128 0.53 18.33 4.23
N GLY A 129 0.38 19.20 5.23
CA GLY A 129 1.39 19.46 6.27
C GLY A 129 2.63 20.20 5.78
N SER A 130 3.55 20.51 6.70
CA SER A 130 4.73 21.34 6.40
C SER A 130 5.75 20.64 5.49
N LYS A 131 5.69 19.30 5.42
CA LYS A 131 6.54 18.46 4.58
C LYS A 131 6.03 18.28 3.15
N ASN A 132 4.90 18.91 2.79
CA ASN A 132 4.26 18.79 1.48
C ASN A 132 3.97 17.33 1.08
N THR A 133 3.41 16.55 2.01
CA THR A 133 3.02 15.15 1.74
C THR A 133 1.94 15.13 0.67
N LYS A 134 2.12 14.34 -0.39
CA LYS A 134 1.08 14.11 -1.40
C LYS A 134 0.12 13.02 -0.93
N SER A 135 -1.13 13.37 -0.70
CA SER A 135 -2.22 12.42 -0.44
C SER A 135 -3.05 12.24 -1.72
N ARG A 136 -3.38 10.99 -2.06
CA ARG A 136 -4.29 10.68 -3.17
C ARG A 136 -4.94 9.32 -3.00
N VAL A 137 -6.14 9.18 -3.57
CA VAL A 137 -6.81 7.88 -3.72
C VAL A 137 -6.61 7.34 -5.14
N CYS A 138 -6.30 6.05 -5.23
CA CYS A 138 -6.08 5.31 -6.46
C CYS A 138 -7.04 4.12 -6.53
N GLY A 139 -7.37 3.70 -7.74
CA GLY A 139 -8.27 2.58 -7.96
C GLY A 139 -8.57 2.40 -9.44
N ARG A 140 -9.60 1.59 -9.72
CA ARG A 140 -10.05 1.37 -11.10
C ARG A 140 -10.61 2.65 -11.70
N THR A 141 -10.27 2.94 -12.95
CA THR A 141 -10.63 4.18 -13.66
C THR A 141 -12.14 4.40 -13.73
N ASN A 142 -12.92 3.32 -13.84
CA ASN A 142 -14.39 3.35 -13.94
C ASN A 142 -15.11 3.71 -12.62
N ILE A 143 -14.42 3.71 -11.47
CA ILE A 143 -14.99 4.08 -10.17
C ILE A 143 -14.32 5.30 -9.53
N LEU A 144 -13.36 5.95 -10.19
CA LEU A 144 -12.59 7.05 -9.59
C LEU A 144 -13.47 8.18 -9.05
N SER A 145 -14.58 8.50 -9.72
CA SER A 145 -15.51 9.52 -9.24
C SER A 145 -16.13 9.18 -7.88
N GLN A 146 -16.33 7.88 -7.60
CA GLN A 146 -16.90 7.37 -6.36
C GLN A 146 -15.87 7.29 -5.22
N LEU A 147 -14.58 7.45 -5.53
CA LEU A 147 -13.50 7.50 -4.53
C LEU A 147 -13.23 8.92 -4.01
N THR A 148 -13.87 9.94 -4.60
CA THR A 148 -13.65 11.35 -4.23
C THR A 148 -14.03 11.69 -2.79
N TYR A 149 -15.04 11.01 -2.24
CA TYR A 149 -15.41 11.18 -0.84
C TYR A 149 -14.32 10.66 0.11
N ALA A 150 -13.78 9.48 -0.17
CA ALA A 150 -12.68 8.92 0.62
C ALA A 150 -11.42 9.80 0.54
N ASP A 151 -11.14 10.39 -0.63
CA ASP A 151 -10.04 11.34 -0.81
C ASP A 151 -10.21 12.60 0.06
N GLU A 152 -11.44 13.11 0.17
CA GLU A 152 -11.78 14.21 1.06
C GLU A 152 -11.56 13.86 2.53
N VAL A 153 -12.04 12.69 2.97
CA VAL A 153 -11.83 12.20 4.33
C VAL A 153 -10.33 12.00 4.59
N ALA A 154 -9.61 11.37 3.68
CA ALA A 154 -8.19 11.08 3.84
C ALA A 154 -7.35 12.35 4.03
N TYR A 155 -7.57 13.35 3.18
CA TYR A 155 -6.90 14.65 3.29
C TYR A 155 -7.16 15.32 4.64
N LYS A 156 -8.43 15.43 5.05
CA LYS A 156 -8.82 16.10 6.31
C LYS A 156 -8.27 15.38 7.53
N THR A 157 -8.31 14.05 7.50
CA THR A 157 -7.80 13.20 8.58
C THR A 157 -6.28 13.33 8.73
N LEU A 158 -5.55 13.37 7.62
CA LEU A 158 -4.10 13.54 7.66
C LEU A 158 -3.70 14.91 8.22
N GLU A 159 -4.39 15.99 7.83
CA GLU A 159 -4.23 17.32 8.44
C GLU A 159 -4.52 17.31 9.94
N PHE A 160 -5.61 16.64 10.33
CA PHE A 160 -6.01 16.50 11.73
C PHE A 160 -4.93 15.80 12.54
N PHE A 161 -4.44 14.63 12.12
CA PHE A 161 -3.46 13.87 12.90
C PHE A 161 -2.07 14.50 12.93
N ASN A 162 -1.63 15.18 11.87
CA ASN A 162 -0.41 15.99 11.91
C ASN A 162 -0.48 17.02 13.05
N THR A 163 -1.63 17.70 13.17
CA THR A 163 -1.85 18.73 14.21
C THR A 163 -2.05 18.10 15.59
N TYR A 164 -2.88 17.06 15.68
CA TYR A 164 -3.28 16.44 16.94
C TYR A 164 -2.11 15.78 17.66
N PHE A 165 -1.29 15.01 16.94
CA PHE A 165 -0.08 14.40 17.50
C PHE A 165 1.10 15.36 17.56
N ASN A 166 0.99 16.54 16.93
CA ASN A 166 2.09 17.49 16.76
C ASN A 166 3.34 16.83 16.14
N ILE A 167 3.11 15.92 15.21
CA ILE A 167 4.12 15.14 14.48
C ILE A 167 3.62 15.03 13.05
N ASP A 168 4.30 15.71 12.12
CA ASP A 168 4.00 15.59 10.69
C ASP A 168 4.25 14.16 10.19
N TYR A 169 3.30 13.65 9.40
CA TYR A 169 3.46 12.43 8.62
C TYR A 169 4.82 12.43 7.89
N PRO A 170 5.64 11.37 8.05
CA PRO A 170 7.06 11.48 7.72
C PRO A 170 7.42 11.11 6.27
N LEU A 171 6.51 10.50 5.51
CA LEU A 171 6.77 10.09 4.12
C LEU A 171 6.31 11.18 3.13
N PRO A 172 6.93 11.27 1.93
CA PRO A 172 6.59 12.30 0.94
C PRO A 172 5.21 12.08 0.29
N LYS A 173 4.64 10.87 0.43
CA LYS A 173 3.32 10.53 -0.12
C LYS A 173 2.60 9.51 0.76
N ILE A 174 1.29 9.54 0.66
CA ILE A 174 0.37 8.51 1.16
C ILE A 174 -0.67 8.24 0.07
N GLU A 175 -0.74 6.99 -0.37
CA GLU A 175 -1.71 6.54 -1.36
C GLU A 175 -2.73 5.64 -0.69
N HIS A 176 -4.00 5.81 -1.05
CA HIS A 176 -5.10 4.96 -0.62
C HIS A 176 -5.56 4.18 -1.84
N PHE A 177 -5.47 2.85 -1.83
CA PHE A 177 -5.66 2.03 -3.02
C PHE A 177 -6.87 1.11 -2.89
N ASP A 178 -7.85 1.29 -3.76
CA ASP A 178 -9.00 0.40 -3.94
C ASP A 178 -8.57 -0.93 -4.57
N VAL A 179 -8.85 -2.04 -3.89
CA VAL A 179 -8.71 -3.38 -4.45
C VAL A 179 -10.00 -4.18 -4.21
N ILE A 180 -10.30 -5.09 -5.13
CA ILE A 180 -11.48 -5.97 -5.00
C ILE A 180 -11.08 -7.16 -4.13
N ASN A 181 -11.89 -7.64 -3.18
CA ASN A 181 -11.57 -8.82 -2.37
C ASN A 181 -10.22 -8.71 -1.64
N PHE A 182 -10.11 -7.77 -0.72
CA PHE A 182 -8.96 -7.70 0.20
C PHE A 182 -9.17 -8.67 1.38
N PRO A 183 -8.11 -9.32 1.93
CA PRO A 183 -8.23 -10.03 3.19
C PRO A 183 -8.47 -9.05 4.33
N GLY A 184 -9.72 -8.95 4.79
CA GLY A 184 -10.13 -7.95 5.77
C GLY A 184 -10.79 -6.74 5.11
N GLU A 185 -10.79 -5.60 5.80
CA GLU A 185 -11.48 -4.39 5.35
C GLU A 185 -10.51 -3.37 4.72
N ALA A 186 -9.33 -3.24 5.31
CA ALA A 186 -8.22 -2.44 4.81
C ALA A 186 -6.91 -2.86 5.49
N MET A 187 -5.79 -2.25 5.10
CA MET A 187 -4.47 -2.46 5.67
C MET A 187 -3.63 -1.18 5.60
N GLU A 188 -2.93 -0.86 6.68
CA GLU A 188 -2.30 0.44 6.92
C GLU A 188 -0.90 0.59 6.27
N ASN A 189 -0.56 -0.21 5.26
CA ASN A 189 0.82 -0.36 4.79
C ASN A 189 1.49 1.00 4.56
N TYR A 190 2.68 1.20 5.11
CA TYR A 190 3.23 2.54 5.32
C TYR A 190 3.47 3.30 4.01
N GLY A 191 2.61 4.27 3.69
CA GLY A 191 2.65 5.04 2.43
C GLY A 191 1.78 4.51 1.29
N LEU A 192 1.21 3.29 1.40
CA LEU A 192 0.29 2.70 0.41
C LEU A 192 -0.80 1.91 1.15
N LEU A 193 -1.80 2.60 1.69
CA LEU A 193 -2.91 2.00 2.41
C LEU A 193 -3.80 1.28 1.39
N ILE A 194 -4.21 0.05 1.69
CA ILE A 194 -5.00 -0.79 0.78
C ILE A 194 -6.38 -1.00 1.38
N TYR A 195 -7.43 -0.88 0.57
CA TYR A 195 -8.82 -0.98 1.02
C TYR A 195 -9.55 -2.02 0.18
N ASP A 196 -10.39 -2.83 0.80
CA ASP A 196 -11.46 -3.52 0.08
C ASP A 196 -12.40 -2.46 -0.54
N ASP A 197 -12.98 -2.77 -1.70
CA ASP A 197 -13.75 -1.79 -2.46
C ASP A 197 -14.98 -1.29 -1.70
N LEU A 198 -15.61 -2.15 -0.90
CA LEU A 198 -16.70 -1.78 0.01
C LEU A 198 -16.29 -0.81 1.12
N GLY A 199 -14.99 -0.73 1.43
CA GLY A 199 -14.41 0.11 2.46
C GLY A 199 -14.10 1.54 2.04
N ILE A 200 -14.02 1.81 0.73
CA ILE A 200 -13.60 3.12 0.20
C ILE A 200 -14.53 3.71 -0.85
N PHE A 201 -15.37 2.89 -1.50
CA PHE A 201 -16.31 3.32 -2.54
C PHE A 201 -17.52 4.06 -1.97
N PHE A 202 -17.83 5.25 -2.50
CA PHE A 202 -19.02 6.02 -2.12
C PHE A 202 -19.77 6.61 -3.33
N ASP A 203 -21.04 6.25 -3.46
CA ASP A 203 -22.00 6.91 -4.37
C ASP A 203 -23.27 7.27 -3.59
N GLU A 204 -23.52 8.57 -3.46
CA GLU A 204 -24.65 9.12 -2.69
C GLU A 204 -26.03 8.59 -3.15
N LYS A 205 -26.15 8.11 -4.40
CA LYS A 205 -27.41 7.58 -4.94
C LYS A 205 -27.74 6.18 -4.43
N ILE A 206 -26.72 5.40 -4.07
CA ILE A 206 -26.88 3.97 -3.75
C ILE A 206 -26.30 3.60 -2.38
N VAL A 207 -25.43 4.43 -1.79
CA VAL A 207 -24.78 4.20 -0.50
C VAL A 207 -25.53 4.92 0.62
N SER A 208 -25.88 4.19 1.67
CA SER A 208 -26.59 4.74 2.84
C SER A 208 -25.68 5.64 3.70
N SER A 209 -26.30 6.45 4.57
CA SER A 209 -25.57 7.25 5.57
C SER A 209 -24.75 6.40 6.55
N SER A 210 -25.21 5.19 6.88
CA SER A 210 -24.48 4.27 7.75
C SER A 210 -23.20 3.75 7.08
N ILE A 211 -23.25 3.43 5.79
CA ILE A 211 -22.06 3.02 5.04
C ILE A 211 -21.11 4.21 4.82
N LYS A 212 -21.65 5.42 4.58
CA LYS A 212 -20.84 6.64 4.55
C LYS A 212 -20.05 6.85 5.84
N GLN A 213 -20.69 6.65 7.00
CA GLN A 213 -20.03 6.72 8.30
C GLN A 213 -18.97 5.63 8.44
N TYR A 214 -19.27 4.40 8.03
CA TYR A 214 -18.32 3.29 8.05
C TYR A 214 -17.06 3.58 7.22
N ILE A 215 -17.21 4.03 5.96
CA ILE A 215 -16.09 4.45 5.09
C ILE A 215 -15.25 5.53 5.79
N THR A 216 -15.92 6.51 6.41
CA THR A 216 -15.22 7.55 7.18
C THR A 216 -14.39 6.95 8.31
N THR A 217 -14.99 6.07 9.10
CA THR A 217 -14.32 5.41 10.22
C THR A 217 -13.12 4.58 9.75
N LEU A 218 -13.27 3.81 8.68
CA LEU A 218 -12.21 2.97 8.14
C LEU A 218 -11.04 3.80 7.61
N VAL A 219 -11.30 4.82 6.78
CA VAL A 219 -10.24 5.73 6.30
C VAL A 219 -9.54 6.43 7.47
N VAL A 220 -10.28 6.81 8.51
CA VAL A 220 -9.69 7.39 9.72
C VAL A 220 -8.81 6.39 10.46
N HIS A 221 -9.26 5.14 10.59
CA HIS A 221 -8.54 4.05 11.24
C HIS A 221 -7.18 3.79 10.58
N GLU A 222 -7.16 3.60 9.26
CA GLU A 222 -5.92 3.33 8.53
C GLU A 222 -4.90 4.49 8.59
N ILE A 223 -5.39 5.73 8.59
CA ILE A 223 -4.52 6.91 8.74
C ILE A 223 -4.01 7.02 10.19
N ALA A 224 -4.83 6.67 11.18
CA ALA A 224 -4.41 6.66 12.58
C ALA A 224 -3.25 5.67 12.81
N HIS A 225 -3.30 4.51 12.15
CA HIS A 225 -2.22 3.52 12.20
C HIS A 225 -0.86 4.03 11.69
N GLN A 226 -0.83 5.08 10.88
CA GLN A 226 0.42 5.69 10.43
C GLN A 226 1.26 6.23 11.60
N TRP A 227 0.62 6.59 12.72
CA TRP A 227 1.29 6.89 13.99
C TRP A 227 1.28 5.68 14.93
N MET A 228 0.12 5.02 15.07
CA MET A 228 -0.13 3.93 16.03
C MET A 228 -0.21 2.57 15.33
N GLY A 229 0.95 2.06 14.94
CA GLY A 229 1.10 0.84 14.14
C GLY A 229 2.40 0.91 13.35
N ASN A 230 2.57 1.99 12.58
CA ASN A 230 3.71 2.17 11.68
C ASN A 230 4.89 2.87 12.35
N LEU A 231 4.69 4.11 12.80
CA LEU A 231 5.73 4.88 13.49
C LEU A 231 6.10 4.20 14.81
N VAL A 232 5.09 3.92 15.64
CA VAL A 232 5.21 3.12 16.86
C VAL A 232 4.50 1.79 16.63
N THR A 233 5.23 0.69 16.72
CA THR A 233 4.71 -0.66 16.45
C THR A 233 4.83 -1.50 17.73
N PRO A 234 3.87 -2.38 18.05
CA PRO A 234 4.02 -3.31 19.17
C PRO A 234 5.29 -4.14 19.05
N ALA A 235 5.87 -4.53 20.19
CA ALA A 235 7.07 -5.36 20.19
C ALA A 235 6.76 -6.79 19.72
N TRP A 236 5.54 -7.26 20.00
CA TRP A 236 5.03 -8.55 19.59
C TRP A 236 3.49 -8.55 19.48
N TRP A 237 2.94 -9.55 18.80
CA TRP A 237 1.52 -9.64 18.47
C TRP A 237 0.57 -9.79 19.69
N ASN A 238 1.08 -10.11 20.88
CA ASN A 238 0.25 -10.18 22.08
C ASN A 238 -0.09 -8.80 22.67
N GLU A 239 0.46 -7.73 22.10
CA GLU A 239 0.17 -6.32 22.45
C GLU A 239 -0.78 -5.65 21.44
N LEU A 240 -1.26 -6.42 20.45
CA LEU A 240 -2.21 -5.98 19.43
C LEU A 240 -3.66 -5.98 19.96
#